data_AF-A0A957QSF7-F1
#
_entry.id   AF-A0A957QSF7-F1
#
_cell.length_a   1.000
_cell.length_b   1.000
_cell.length_c   1.000
_cell.angle_alpha   90.00
_cell.angle_beta   90.00
_cell.angle_gamma   90.00
#
_symmetry.space_group_name_H-M   'P 1'
#
loop_
_entity.id
_entity.type
_entity.pdbx_description
1 polymer ?
#
loop_
_entity_poly.entity_id
_entity_poly.type
_entity_poly.pdbx_seq_one_letter_code
_entity_poly.pdbx_strand_id
1 'polypeptide(L)' 'MIIELKSVEQVSKAHQKQVLTYLRLTGMKLGFLLNFGESVMKDGIHRIINGTIE' A
#
# COMPACT_ATOMS: atom_id res chain seq x y z
N MET A 1 -6.36 -2.11 -9.82
CA MET A 1 -5.78 -2.26 -8.47
C MET A 1 -4.27 -2.03 -8.57
N ILE A 2 -3.66 -1.38 -7.60
CA ILE A 2 -2.19 -1.14 -7.54
C ILE A 2 -1.56 -2.04 -6.48
N ILE A 3 -0.39 -2.61 -6.76
CA ILE A 3 0.41 -3.34 -5.77
C ILE A 3 1.80 -2.68 -5.73
N GLU A 4 2.20 -2.22 -4.56
CA GLU A 4 3.53 -1.67 -4.26
C GLU A 4 4.29 -2.66 -3.38
N LEU A 5 5.52 -3.01 -3.76
CA LEU A 5 6.36 -3.94 -3.02
C LEU A 5 7.48 -3.19 -2.30
N LYS A 6 7.76 -3.56 -1.05
CA LYS A 6 8.89 -3.07 -0.27
C LYS A 6 9.57 -4.23 0.45
N SER A 7 10.84 -4.01 0.80
CA SER A 7 11.61 -4.91 1.67
C SER A 7 12.38 -4.03 2.65
N VAL A 8 11.66 -3.42 3.58
CA VAL A 8 12.20 -2.46 4.55
C VAL A 8 11.86 -2.91 5.96
N GLU A 9 12.71 -2.54 6.93
CA GLU A 9 12.51 -2.91 8.34
C GLU A 9 11.18 -2.36 8.89
N GLN A 10 10.79 -1.13 8.50
CA GLN A 10 9.52 -0.54 8.91
C GLN A 10 8.87 0.28 7.79
N VAL A 11 7.55 0.15 7.66
CA VAL A 11 6.75 0.95 6.74
C VAL A 11 6.44 2.33 7.34
N SER A 12 6.96 3.39 6.72
CA SER A 12 6.58 4.76 7.05
C SER A 12 5.23 5.18 6.43
N LYS A 13 4.61 6.23 7.00
CA LYS A 13 3.42 6.88 6.44
C LYS A 13 3.65 7.44 5.02
N ALA A 14 4.89 7.75 4.66
CA ALA A 14 5.22 8.25 3.32
C ALA A 14 5.01 7.16 2.25
N HIS A 15 5.35 5.91 2.55
CA HIS A 15 5.12 4.79 1.63
C HIS A 15 3.62 4.58 1.34
N GLN A 16 2.76 4.69 2.36
CA GLN A 16 1.32 4.58 2.17
C GLN A 16 0.77 5.76 1.34
N LYS A 17 1.28 6.98 1.58
CA LYS A 17 0.92 8.16 0.77
C LYS A 17 1.32 8.00 -0.69
N GLN A 18 2.46 7.37 -0.98
CA GLN A 18 2.90 7.10 -2.35
C GLN A 18 1.86 6.26 -3.11
N VAL A 19 1.40 5.16 -2.52
CA VAL A 19 0.36 4.31 -3.13
C VAL A 19 -0.95 5.09 -3.30
N LEU A 20 -1.36 5.86 -2.29
CA LEU A 20 -2.57 6.69 -2.39
C LEU A 20 -2.48 7.72 -3.52
N THR A 21 -1.31 8.34 -3.73
CA THR A 21 -1.08 9.25 -4.86
C THR A 21 -1.26 8.54 -6.18
N TYR A 22 -0.70 7.33 -6.35
CA TYR A 22 -0.89 6.56 -7.58
C TYR A 22 -2.35 6.16 -7.79
N LEU A 23 -3.06 5.77 -6.73
CA LEU A 23 -4.50 5.48 -6.81
C LEU A 23 -5.30 6.69 -7.28
N ARG A 24 -4.98 7.89 -6.77
CA ARG A 24 -5.63 9.14 -7.20
C ARG A 24 -5.32 9.49 -8.65
N LEU A 25 -4.05 9.40 -9.06
CA LEU A 25 -3.62 9.73 -10.42
C LEU A 25 -4.20 8.77 -11.47
N THR A 26 -4.41 7.51 -11.11
CA THR A 26 -4.93 6.47 -12.01
C THR A 26 -6.45 6.31 -11.94
N GLY A 27 -7.13 7.02 -11.03
CA GLY A 27 -8.56 6.83 -10.77
C GLY A 27 -8.91 5.47 -10.14
N MET A 28 -7.92 4.66 -9.74
CA MET A 28 -8.16 3.38 -9.09
C MET A 28 -8.55 3.55 -7.62
N LYS A 29 -9.38 2.62 -7.12
CA LYS A 29 -9.92 2.68 -5.74
C LYS A 29 -9.13 1.86 -4.71
N LEU A 30 -8.45 0.79 -5.13
CA LEU A 30 -7.81 -0.18 -4.24
C LEU A 30 -6.34 -0.35 -4.56
N GLY A 31 -5.51 -0.27 -3.52
CA GLY A 31 -4.10 -0.63 -3.58
C GLY A 31 -3.64 -1.42 -2.36
N PHE A 32 -2.54 -2.15 -2.55
CA PHE A 32 -1.84 -2.86 -1.49
C PHE A 32 -0.38 -2.44 -1.45
N LEU A 33 0.15 -2.25 -0.25
CA LEU A 33 1.57 -2.14 0.02
C LEU A 33 1.99 -3.41 0.73
N LEU A 34 2.88 -4.18 0.11
CA LEU A 34 3.37 -5.46 0.61
C LEU A 34 4.83 -5.27 1.07
N ASN A 35 5.07 -5.34 2.37
CA ASN A 35 6.40 -5.26 2.96
C ASN A 35 6.93 -6.65 3.31
N PHE A 36 7.97 -7.09 2.61
CA PHE A 36 8.68 -8.34 2.86
C PHE A 36 9.78 -8.23 3.94
N GLY A 37 10.00 -7.04 4.50
CA GLY A 37 10.95 -6.84 5.60
C GLY A 37 10.37 -7.19 6.98
N GLU A 38 9.08 -7.51 7.08
CA GLU A 38 8.45 -7.95 8.31
C GLU A 38 8.78 -9.42 8.64
N SER A 39 8.78 -9.75 9.93
CA SER A 39 8.98 -11.12 10.39
C SER A 39 7.87 -12.08 9.94
N VAL A 40 6.65 -11.57 9.76
CA VAL A 40 5.49 -12.31 9.27
C VAL A 40 4.83 -11.53 8.15
N MET A 41 4.64 -12.18 7.00
CA MET A 41 4.12 -11.51 5.79
C MET A 41 2.79 -10.81 6.03
N LYS A 42 1.90 -11.39 6.86
CA LYS A 42 0.58 -10.81 7.16
C LYS A 42 0.67 -9.39 7.75
N ASP A 43 1.73 -9.11 8.52
CA ASP A 43 1.93 -7.83 9.20
C ASP A 43 2.48 -6.77 8.25
N GLY A 44 3.11 -7.21 7.15
CA GLY A 44 3.60 -6.35 6.07
C GLY A 44 2.55 -5.98 5.03
N ILE A 45 1.30 -6.45 5.15
CA ILE A 45 0.22 -6.14 4.20
C ILE A 45 -0.53 -4.91 4.68
N HIS A 46 -0.43 -3.82 3.93
CA HIS A 46 -1.24 -2.63 4.15
C HIS A 46 -2.22 -2.42 3.00
N ARG A 47 -3.52 -2.38 3.33
CA ARG A 47 -4.58 -2.05 2.38
C ARG A 47 -4.79 -0.54 2.35
N ILE A 48 -4.84 0.02 1.14
CA ILE A 48 -4.97 1.46 0.91
C ILE A 48 -6.14 1.69 -0.02
N ILE A 49 -7.06 2.57 0.41
CA ILE A 49 -8.31 2.85 -0.29
C ILE A 49 -8.34 4.32 -0.72
N ASN A 50 -8.71 4.56 -1.97
CA ASN A 50 -9.01 5.88 -2.51
C ASN A 50 -10.54 6.02 -2.66
N GLY A 51 -11.19 6.64 -1.66
CA GLY A 51 -12.65 6.80 -1.60
C GLY A 51 -13.36 5.62 -0.93
N THR A 52 -14.48 5.19 -1.52
CA THR A 52 -15.30 4.07 -1.01
C THR A 52 -15.29 2.92 -2.02
N ILE A 53 -15.22 1.69 -1.50
CA ILE A 53 -15.37 0.45 -2.28
C ILE A 53 -16.74 -0.11 -1.90
N GLU A 54 -17.65 -0.18 -2.87
CA GLU A 54 -18.95 -0.86 -2.76
C GLU A 54 -18.78 -2.36 -2.99
#